data_AF-A0A0C5BIJ2-F1
#
_entry.id   AF-A0A0C5BIJ2-F1
#
_cell.length_a   1.000
_cell.length_b   1.000
_cell.length_c   1.000
_cell.angle_alpha   90.00
_cell.angle_beta   90.00
_cell.angle_gamma   90.00
#
_symmetry.space_group_name_H-M   'P 1'
#
loop_
_entity.id
_entity.type
_entity.pdbx_description
1 polymer ?
#
loop_
_entity_poly.entity_id
_entity_poly.type
_entity_poly.pdbx_seq_one_letter_code
_entity_poly.pdbx_strand_id
1 'polypeptide(L)'
;MGGLLIRERQKLMVQLVSSNFLRAALLAADAPERCAQMRQLAVRTDRWIFLVVIALAFILAVGFLAAWWMTCQSRGMYPALDMPSWQNGGTWKMYCTS
;
A
#
# COMPACT_ATOMS: atom_id res chain seq x y z
N MET A 1 19.49 65.51 -4.94
CA MET A 1 19.38 64.38 -5.89
C MET A 1 19.08 63.01 -5.26
N GLY A 2 18.75 62.90 -3.95
CA GLY A 2 18.49 61.60 -3.29
C GLY A 2 17.07 61.02 -3.41
N GLY A 3 16.06 61.85 -3.71
CA GLY A 3 14.65 61.41 -3.74
C GLY A 3 14.25 60.53 -4.93
N LEU A 4 14.99 60.59 -6.04
CA LEU A 4 14.68 59.82 -7.25
C LEU A 4 15.02 58.33 -7.09
N LEU A 5 16.12 58.02 -6.38
CA LEU A 5 16.57 56.65 -6.09
C LEU A 5 15.62 55.89 -5.16
N ILE A 6 14.92 56.60 -4.27
CA ILE A 6 13.96 56.01 -3.34
C ILE A 6 12.68 55.57 -4.09
N ARG A 7 12.25 56.37 -5.06
CA ARG A 7 11.04 56.10 -5.87
C ARG A 7 11.23 54.92 -6.84
N GLU A 8 12.42 54.80 -7.42
CA GLU A 8 12.82 53.65 -8.25
C GLU A 8 12.84 52.34 -7.44
N ARG A 9 13.42 52.36 -6.24
CA ARG A 9 13.47 51.18 -5.36
C ARG A 9 12.08 50.73 -4.89
N GLN A 10 11.16 51.67 -4.65
CA GLN A 10 9.78 51.33 -4.31
C GLN A 10 9.04 50.62 -5.45
N LYS A 11 9.21 51.08 -6.70
CA LYS A 11 8.63 50.41 -7.87
C LYS A 11 9.16 48.98 -8.05
N LEU A 12 10.46 48.80 -7.86
CA LEU A 12 11.14 47.51 -7.94
C LEU A 12 10.63 46.52 -6.88
N MET A 13 10.48 46.97 -5.63
CA MET A 13 9.90 46.13 -4.57
C MET A 13 8.46 45.70 -4.87
N VAL A 14 7.62 46.62 -5.36
CA VAL A 14 6.21 46.31 -5.68
C VAL A 14 6.12 45.27 -6.81
N GLN A 15 6.96 45.38 -7.84
CA GLN A 15 7.04 44.39 -8.92
C GLN A 15 7.51 43.00 -8.44
N LEU A 16 8.50 42.97 -7.56
CA LEU A 16 9.03 41.72 -6.99
C LEU A 16 8.00 41.03 -6.09
N VAL A 17 7.28 41.79 -5.27
CA VAL A 17 6.22 41.26 -4.40
C VAL A 17 5.06 40.72 -5.25
N SER A 18 4.63 41.47 -6.27
CA SER A 18 3.56 41.05 -7.18
C SER A 18 3.90 39.76 -7.93
N SER A 19 5.10 39.67 -8.52
CA SER A 19 5.52 38.49 -9.28
C SER A 19 5.69 37.24 -8.40
N ASN A 20 6.23 37.39 -7.18
CA ASN A 20 6.33 36.30 -6.22
C ASN A 20 4.95 35.85 -5.71
N PHE A 21 4.04 36.79 -5.47
CA PHE A 21 2.67 36.48 -5.07
C PHE A 21 1.93 35.69 -6.14
N LEU A 22 2.04 36.09 -7.41
CA LEU A 22 1.44 35.35 -8.54
C LEU A 22 2.00 33.93 -8.66
N ARG A 23 3.31 33.74 -8.48
CA ARG A 23 3.92 32.40 -8.46
C ARG A 23 3.42 31.55 -7.29
N ALA A 24 3.31 32.12 -6.10
CA ALA A 24 2.79 31.42 -4.93
C ALA A 24 1.31 31.03 -5.12
N ALA A 25 0.49 31.92 -5.68
CA ALA A 25 -0.91 31.66 -5.97
C ALA A 25 -1.09 30.54 -7.01
N LEU A 26 -0.28 30.53 -8.07
CA LEU A 26 -0.29 29.46 -9.08
C LEU A 26 0.13 28.11 -8.49
N LEU A 27 1.17 28.07 -7.66
CA LEU A 27 1.59 26.85 -6.98
C LEU A 27 0.53 26.35 -5.98
N ALA A 28 -0.14 27.26 -5.28
CA ALA A 28 -1.21 26.91 -4.35
C ALA A 28 -2.47 26.41 -5.06
N ALA A 29 -2.76 26.89 -6.27
CA ALA A 29 -3.86 26.40 -7.11
C ALA A 29 -3.58 24.98 -7.66
N ASP A 30 -2.33 24.67 -7.98
CA ASP A 30 -1.89 23.37 -8.52
C ASP A 30 -1.71 22.28 -7.43
N ALA A 31 -1.42 22.68 -6.19
CA ALA A 31 -1.21 21.77 -5.06
C ALA A 31 -2.36 20.79 -4.78
N PRO A 32 -3.65 21.23 -4.69
CA PRO A 32 -4.75 20.31 -4.40
C PRO A 32 -4.97 19.27 -5.51
N GLU A 33 -4.77 19.63 -6.77
CA GLU A 33 -4.93 18.71 -7.90
C GLU A 33 -3.86 17.61 -7.88
N ARG A 34 -2.60 17.97 -7.60
CA ARG A 34 -1.51 17.00 -7.45
C ARG A 34 -1.70 16.08 -6.25
N CYS A 35 -2.19 16.60 -5.13
CA CYS A 35 -2.52 15.78 -3.95
C CYS A 35 -3.66 14.80 -4.25
N ALA A 36 -4.69 15.22 -5.01
CA ALA A 36 -5.78 14.35 -5.42
C ALA A 36 -5.30 13.22 -6.36
N GLN A 37 -4.46 13.55 -7.34
CA GLN A 37 -3.87 12.55 -8.26
C GLN A 37 -2.98 11.53 -7.52
N MET A 38 -2.12 11.99 -6.62
CA MET A 38 -1.28 11.11 -5.80
C MET A 38 -2.12 10.16 -4.93
N ARG A 39 -3.22 10.65 -4.35
CA ARG A 39 -4.14 9.82 -3.55
C ARG A 39 -4.83 8.76 -4.40
N GLN A 40 -5.26 9.10 -5.62
CA GLN A 40 -5.87 8.12 -6.53
C GLN A 40 -4.89 7.03 -6.96
N LEU A 41 -3.63 7.37 -7.21
CA LEU A 41 -2.58 6.42 -7.54
C LEU A 41 -2.28 5.47 -6.37
N ALA A 42 -2.17 6.00 -5.15
CA ALA A 42 -1.95 5.19 -3.94
C ALA A 42 -3.05 4.13 -3.74
N VAL A 43 -4.32 4.54 -3.84
CA VAL A 43 -5.48 3.63 -3.68
C VAL A 43 -5.49 2.51 -4.74
N ARG A 44 -5.02 2.78 -5.96
CA ARG A 44 -4.96 1.77 -7.03
C ARG A 44 -3.85 0.76 -6.81
N THR A 45 -2.70 1.21 -6.34
CA THR A 45 -1.52 0.36 -6.07
C THR A 45 -1.81 -0.65 -4.96
N ASP A 46 -2.49 -0.23 -3.89
CA ASP A 46 -2.83 -1.12 -2.77
C ASP A 46 -3.65 -2.33 -3.24
N ARG A 47 -4.63 -2.12 -4.12
CA ARG A 47 -5.50 -3.22 -4.59
C ARG A 47 -4.75 -4.30 -5.35
N TRP A 48 -3.74 -3.94 -6.15
CA TRP A 48 -2.94 -4.93 -6.88
C TRP A 48 -2.02 -5.72 -5.95
N ILE A 49 -1.45 -5.07 -4.94
CA ILE A 49 -0.62 -5.73 -3.93
C ILE A 49 -1.43 -6.82 -3.22
N PHE A 50 -2.68 -6.54 -2.83
CA PHE A 50 -3.54 -7.55 -2.20
C PHE A 50 -3.76 -8.78 -3.10
N LEU A 51 -3.98 -8.59 -4.40
CA LEU A 51 -4.16 -9.71 -5.33
C LEU A 51 -2.90 -10.60 -5.40
N VAL A 52 -1.72 -9.98 -5.45
CA VAL A 52 -0.44 -10.71 -5.47
C VAL A 52 -0.21 -11.47 -4.16
N VAL A 53 -0.48 -10.84 -3.03
CA VAL A 53 -0.32 -11.46 -1.70
C VAL A 53 -1.27 -12.66 -1.54
N ILE A 54 -2.52 -12.53 -1.97
CA ILE A 54 -3.50 -13.63 -1.91
C ILE A 54 -3.02 -14.79 -2.80
N ALA A 55 -2.60 -14.53 -4.03
CA ALA A 55 -2.10 -15.57 -4.92
C ALA A 55 -0.88 -16.29 -4.33
N LEU A 56 0.06 -15.55 -3.74
CA LEU A 56 1.22 -16.12 -3.07
C LEU A 56 0.82 -17.00 -1.88
N ALA A 57 -0.13 -16.56 -1.06
CA ALA A 57 -0.66 -17.34 0.06
C ALA A 57 -1.30 -18.66 -0.40
N PHE A 58 -2.05 -18.64 -1.50
CA PHE A 58 -2.63 -19.85 -2.11
C PHE A 58 -1.55 -20.83 -2.58
N ILE A 59 -0.52 -20.34 -3.27
CA ILE A 59 0.59 -21.19 -3.74
C ILE A 59 1.28 -21.86 -2.56
N LEU A 60 1.55 -21.11 -1.48
CA LEU A 60 2.15 -21.65 -0.28
C LEU A 60 1.24 -22.69 0.40
N ALA A 61 -0.03 -22.36 0.61
CA ALA A 61 -0.99 -23.27 1.26
C ALA A 61 -1.13 -24.60 0.49
N VAL A 62 -1.29 -24.54 -0.84
CA VAL A 62 -1.37 -25.72 -1.70
C VAL A 62 -0.05 -26.49 -1.69
N GLY A 63 1.09 -25.80 -1.73
CA GLY A 63 2.41 -26.42 -1.64
C GLY A 63 2.62 -27.19 -0.33
N PHE A 64 2.24 -26.61 0.80
CA PHE A 64 2.31 -27.27 2.12
C PHE A 64 1.37 -28.47 2.21
N LEU A 65 0.12 -28.35 1.74
CA LEU A 65 -0.83 -29.45 1.70
C LEU A 65 -0.34 -30.60 0.81
N ALA A 66 0.20 -30.28 -0.37
CA ALA A 66 0.76 -31.27 -1.28
C ALA A 66 1.99 -31.97 -0.68
N ALA A 67 2.91 -31.21 -0.07
CA ALA A 67 4.08 -31.77 0.60
C ALA A 67 3.68 -32.70 1.76
N TRP A 68 2.68 -32.30 2.56
CA TRP A 68 2.14 -33.13 3.63
C TRP A 68 1.49 -34.41 3.09
N TRP A 69 0.68 -34.31 2.04
CA TRP A 69 0.06 -35.46 1.37
C TRP A 69 1.12 -36.45 0.87
N MET A 70 2.14 -35.97 0.15
CA MET A 70 3.25 -36.80 -0.33
C MET A 70 3.98 -37.49 0.82
N THR A 71 4.14 -36.81 1.95
CA THR A 71 4.79 -37.37 3.15
C THR A 71 3.97 -38.49 3.79
N CYS A 72 2.64 -38.38 3.81
CA CYS A 72 1.79 -39.47 4.31
C CYS A 72 1.80 -40.66 3.33
N GLN A 73 1.68 -40.40 2.03
CA GLN A 73 1.68 -41.42 0.99
C GLN A 73 2.99 -42.22 0.93
N SER A 74 4.15 -41.57 1.11
CA SER A 74 5.44 -42.27 1.14
C SER A 74 5.55 -43.26 2.32
N ARG A 75 4.69 -43.11 3.33
CA ARG A 75 4.57 -44.01 4.49
C ARG A 75 3.40 -44.99 4.37
N GLY A 76 2.72 -45.04 3.22
CA GLY A 76 1.53 -45.86 3.01
C GLY A 76 0.31 -45.41 3.82
N MET A 77 0.29 -44.15 4.26
CA MET A 77 -0.76 -43.56 5.09
C MET A 77 -1.52 -42.47 4.33
N TYR A 78 -2.73 -42.14 4.78
CA TYR A 78 -3.54 -41.02 4.29
C TYR A 78 -3.50 -39.85 5.27
N PRO A 79 -3.51 -38.59 4.78
CA PRO A 79 -3.60 -37.43 5.66
C PRO A 79 -4.99 -37.32 6.25
N ALA A 80 -5.05 -37.17 7.57
CA ALA A 80 -6.27 -36.96 8.35
C ALA A 80 -6.19 -35.64 9.11
N LEU A 81 -7.36 -35.02 9.26
CA LEU A 81 -7.52 -33.74 9.92
C LEU A 81 -8.70 -33.83 10.88
N ASP A 82 -8.41 -33.81 12.17
CA ASP A 82 -9.42 -33.87 13.22
C ASP A 82 -9.84 -32.46 13.63
N MET A 83 -11.14 -32.19 13.47
CA MET A 83 -11.77 -30.98 13.98
C MET A 83 -12.26 -31.20 15.41
N PRO A 84 -11.88 -30.35 16.38
CA PRO A 84 -12.43 -30.44 17.72
C PRO A 84 -13.92 -30.10 17.72
N SER A 85 -14.68 -30.71 18.65
CA SER A 85 -16.10 -30.37 18.81
C SER A 85 -16.26 -28.90 19.22
N TRP A 86 -17.20 -28.20 18.59
CA TRP A 86 -17.51 -26.79 18.91
C TRP A 86 -17.87 -26.55 20.38
N GLN A 87 -18.38 -27.58 21.06
CA GLN A 87 -18.90 -27.49 22.43
C GLN A 87 -17.80 -27.59 23.50
N ASN A 88 -16.76 -28.38 23.26
CA ASN A 88 -15.72 -28.63 24.27
C ASN A 88 -14.43 -27.84 24.03
N GLY A 89 -14.33 -27.13 22.90
CA GLY A 89 -13.08 -26.50 22.47
C GLY A 89 -11.98 -27.54 22.23
N GLY A 90 -10.94 -27.15 21.50
CA GLY A 90 -9.80 -28.04 21.28
C GLY A 90 -8.86 -27.57 20.19
N THR A 91 -7.87 -28.40 19.91
CA THR A 91 -6.83 -28.12 18.92
C THR A 91 -7.12 -28.90 17.66
N TRP A 92 -6.96 -28.24 16.51
CA TRP A 92 -6.92 -28.90 15.21
C TRP A 92 -5.69 -29.80 15.15
N LYS A 93 -5.89 -31.07 14.82
CA LYS A 93 -4.78 -32.03 14.69
C LYS A 93 -4.67 -32.48 13.25
N MET A 94 -3.45 -32.41 12.73
CA MET A 94 -3.06 -32.92 11.41
C MET A 94 -2.09 -34.07 11.61
N TYR A 95 -2.41 -35.24 11.06
CA TYR A 95 -1.56 -36.43 11.18
C TYR A 95 -1.75 -37.37 9.97
N CYS A 96 -0.84 -38.31 9.80
CA CYS A 96 -0.98 -39.39 8.82
C CYS A 96 -1.58 -40.61 9.53
N THR A 97 -2.58 -41.26 8.92
CA THR A 97 -3.24 -42.47 9.42
C THR A 97 -3.18 -43.60 8.40
N SER A 98 -2.96 -44.84 8.85
CA SER A 98 -2.92 -46.06 8.02
C SER A 98 -4.29 -46.71 7.88
#